data_AF-A0A4Y9FJP2-F1
#
_entry.id   AF-A0A4Y9FJP2-F1
#
_cell.length_a   1.000
_cell.length_b   1.000
_cell.length_c   1.000
_cell.angle_alpha   90.00
_cell.angle_beta   90.00
_cell.angle_gamma   90.00
#
_symmetry.space_group_name_H-M   'P 1'
#
loop_
_entity.id
_entity.type
_entity.pdbx_description
1 polymer ?
#
loop_
_entity_poly.entity_id
_entity_poly.type
_entity_poly.pdbx_seq_one_letter_code
_entity_poly.pdbx_strand_id
1 'polypeptide(L)'
;MSYKIRFDDITSFQTTSQTSIASWGQSIASINTAMSDFINDSSLQGEGIAGIRTYLSEVHGTLLQTLINLMNDYSSSFLLYKDGYYNIESDHHAELPEQVFTTLQSDLKNSHDRFNHQLELLNAEKDKISDLVSYSGTSHTSTALDYGVLTTKLKTLDSAIQQYESNHVRQDLTAFKELVSATKALLSEYSGQTRKISSYRSGDLGKLQSVERFATAYQQVEQHITNTMDRVQAAQERDRVRFEALAAEERSTKGWIDLALGAVTIAVGVAAIVASGGAATPLVAGAWIAGGGTVAYGLSNTVEAGHNLYLGYQGDGK
;
A
#
# COMPACT_ATOMS: atom_id res chain seq x y z
N MET A 1 -9.11 5.16 -18.75
CA MET A 1 -9.08 5.45 -17.30
C MET A 1 -8.31 6.75 -17.18
N SER A 2 -8.83 7.73 -16.44
CA SER A 2 -8.15 9.03 -16.32
C SER A 2 -7.30 9.05 -15.06
N TYR A 3 -6.04 9.48 -15.18
CA TYR A 3 -5.12 9.59 -14.04
C TYR A 3 -5.03 11.04 -13.53
N LYS A 4 -4.96 11.18 -12.20
CA LYS A 4 -4.81 12.47 -11.52
C LYS A 4 -3.87 12.29 -10.33
N ILE A 5 -2.59 12.39 -10.59
CA ILE A 5 -1.53 12.06 -9.63
C ILE A 5 -0.98 13.35 -9.06
N ARG A 6 -0.88 13.42 -7.73
CA ARG A 6 -0.29 14.53 -6.98
C ARG A 6 0.52 13.94 -5.85
N PHE A 7 1.82 14.17 -5.87
CA PHE A 7 2.72 13.51 -4.93
C PHE A 7 2.48 14.00 -3.49
N ASP A 8 2.10 15.26 -3.31
CA ASP A 8 1.67 15.80 -2.02
C ASP A 8 0.43 15.09 -1.47
N ASP A 9 -0.58 14.86 -2.31
CA ASP A 9 -1.81 14.15 -1.92
C ASP A 9 -1.49 12.69 -1.55
N ILE A 10 -0.62 12.02 -2.32
CA ILE A 10 -0.18 10.66 -2.06
C ILE A 10 0.58 10.58 -0.73
N THR A 11 1.48 11.52 -0.48
CA THR A 11 2.27 11.59 0.77
C THR A 11 1.37 11.88 1.96
N SER A 12 0.46 12.84 1.85
CA SER A 12 -0.52 13.17 2.90
C SER A 12 -1.42 11.98 3.21
N PHE A 13 -1.89 11.26 2.18
CA PHE A 13 -2.69 10.05 2.33
C PHE A 13 -1.87 8.93 2.97
N GLN A 14 -0.60 8.76 2.61
CA GLN A 14 0.31 7.82 3.27
C GLN A 14 0.39 8.08 4.77
N THR A 15 0.70 9.32 5.17
CA THR A 15 0.83 9.70 6.57
C THR A 15 -0.47 9.41 7.32
N THR A 16 -1.61 9.87 6.78
CA THR A 16 -2.92 9.67 7.41
C THR A 16 -3.29 8.19 7.56
N SER A 17 -3.06 7.39 6.51
CA SER A 17 -3.37 5.95 6.53
C SER A 17 -2.45 5.18 7.47
N GLN A 18 -1.16 5.46 7.48
CA GLN A 18 -0.20 4.83 8.38
C GLN A 18 -0.43 5.21 9.85
N THR A 19 -0.76 6.47 10.16
CA THR A 19 -1.18 6.88 11.52
C THR A 19 -2.43 6.13 11.97
N SER A 20 -3.40 5.96 11.08
CA SER A 20 -4.63 5.20 11.39
C SER A 20 -4.32 3.72 11.65
N ILE A 21 -3.51 3.10 10.80
CA ILE A 21 -3.05 1.70 10.95
C ILE A 21 -2.30 1.52 12.27
N ALA A 22 -1.43 2.47 12.65
CA ALA A 22 -0.72 2.45 13.92
C ALA A 22 -1.68 2.46 15.12
N SER A 23 -2.67 3.36 15.11
CA SER A 23 -3.68 3.46 16.17
C SER A 23 -4.52 2.18 16.28
N TRP A 24 -4.90 1.59 15.15
CA TRP A 24 -5.59 0.30 15.12
C TRP A 24 -4.70 -0.82 15.66
N GLY A 25 -3.42 -0.84 15.29
CA GLY A 25 -2.45 -1.81 15.81
C GLY A 25 -2.31 -1.73 17.34
N GLN A 26 -2.25 -0.53 17.92
CA GLN A 26 -2.25 -0.35 19.38
C GLN A 26 -3.54 -0.83 20.05
N SER A 27 -4.67 -0.57 19.41
CA SER A 27 -5.98 -1.03 19.91
C SER A 27 -6.05 -2.56 19.89
N ILE A 28 -5.60 -3.18 18.80
CA ILE A 28 -5.52 -4.65 18.67
C ILE A 28 -4.56 -5.24 19.71
N ALA A 29 -3.39 -4.63 19.92
CA ALA A 29 -2.44 -5.05 20.94
C ALA A 29 -3.06 -5.04 22.34
N SER A 30 -3.76 -3.95 22.69
CA SER A 30 -4.46 -3.81 23.97
C SER A 30 -5.54 -4.88 24.15
N ILE A 31 -6.31 -5.16 23.10
CA ILE A 31 -7.32 -6.23 23.12
C ILE A 31 -6.66 -7.60 23.28
N ASN A 32 -5.57 -7.88 22.55
CA ASN A 32 -4.83 -9.13 22.67
C ASN A 32 -4.27 -9.34 24.08
N THR A 33 -3.72 -8.29 24.72
CA THR A 33 -3.26 -8.36 26.12
C THR A 33 -4.43 -8.69 27.05
N ALA A 34 -5.53 -7.94 26.99
CA ALA A 34 -6.69 -8.20 27.85
C ALA A 34 -7.28 -9.60 27.65
N MET A 35 -7.32 -10.08 26.40
CA MET A 35 -7.75 -11.43 26.05
C MET A 35 -6.81 -12.49 26.60
N SER A 36 -5.48 -12.28 26.48
CA SER A 36 -4.45 -13.15 27.02
C SER A 36 -4.56 -13.25 28.55
N ASP A 37 -4.69 -12.11 29.23
CA ASP A 37 -4.83 -12.06 30.69
C ASP A 37 -6.07 -12.83 31.16
N PHE A 38 -7.22 -12.63 30.49
CA PHE A 38 -8.44 -13.38 30.77
C PHE A 38 -8.29 -14.89 30.53
N ILE A 39 -7.66 -15.28 29.41
CA ILE A 39 -7.46 -16.67 29.06
C ILE A 39 -6.55 -17.37 30.06
N ASN A 40 -5.52 -16.68 30.56
CA ASN A 40 -4.52 -17.24 31.46
C ASN A 40 -4.86 -17.09 32.95
N ASP A 41 -5.93 -16.39 33.31
CA ASP A 41 -6.35 -16.20 34.70
C ASP A 41 -6.83 -17.51 35.34
N SER A 42 -5.96 -18.14 36.13
CA SER A 42 -6.23 -19.41 36.83
C SER A 42 -7.35 -19.35 37.88
N SER A 43 -7.77 -18.15 38.30
CA SER A 43 -8.90 -17.97 39.22
C SER A 43 -10.26 -18.21 38.55
N LEU A 44 -10.33 -18.03 37.22
CA LEU A 44 -11.54 -18.30 36.44
C LEU A 44 -11.59 -19.79 36.07
N GLN A 45 -12.60 -20.49 36.55
CA GLN A 45 -12.76 -21.94 36.35
C GLN A 45 -14.19 -22.33 36.00
N GLY A 46 -14.37 -23.56 35.51
CA GLY A 46 -15.66 -24.12 35.12
C GLY A 46 -15.84 -24.23 33.61
N GLU A 47 -16.77 -25.09 33.19
CA GLU A 47 -17.00 -25.41 31.77
C GLU A 47 -17.39 -24.18 30.94
N GLY A 48 -18.19 -23.27 31.52
CA GLY A 48 -18.57 -22.02 30.86
C GLY A 48 -17.38 -21.10 30.57
N ILE A 49 -16.43 -21.01 31.52
CA ILE A 49 -15.19 -20.25 31.34
C ILE A 49 -14.30 -20.91 30.29
N ALA A 50 -14.19 -22.24 30.30
CA ALA A 50 -13.44 -22.97 29.27
C ALA A 50 -13.99 -22.66 27.86
N GLY A 51 -15.32 -22.67 27.68
CA GLY A 51 -15.95 -22.28 26.43
C GLY A 51 -15.65 -20.84 26.00
N ILE A 52 -15.69 -19.89 26.95
CA ILE A 52 -15.33 -18.49 26.67
C ILE A 52 -13.87 -18.35 26.25
N ARG A 53 -12.93 -19.03 26.94
CA ARG A 53 -11.50 -19.00 26.58
C ARG A 53 -11.27 -19.52 25.16
N THR A 54 -11.88 -20.65 24.83
CA THR A 54 -11.79 -21.22 23.48
C THR A 54 -12.41 -20.29 22.45
N TYR A 55 -13.56 -19.69 22.73
CA TYR A 55 -14.20 -18.72 21.83
C TYR A 55 -13.33 -17.49 21.57
N LEU A 56 -12.77 -16.90 22.63
CA LEU A 56 -11.89 -15.73 22.51
C LEU A 56 -10.66 -16.08 21.66
N SER A 57 -10.03 -17.21 21.94
CA SER A 57 -8.87 -17.68 21.18
C SER A 57 -9.18 -17.98 19.70
N GLU A 58 -10.21 -18.78 19.42
CA GLU A 58 -10.50 -19.25 18.07
C GLU A 58 -11.22 -18.22 17.20
N VAL A 59 -12.15 -17.45 17.76
CA VAL A 59 -12.95 -16.49 17.00
C VAL A 59 -12.31 -15.12 17.03
N HIS A 60 -12.12 -14.53 18.21
CA HIS A 60 -11.57 -13.17 18.31
C HIS A 60 -10.10 -13.13 17.92
N GLY A 61 -9.28 -14.07 18.38
CA GLY A 61 -7.87 -14.16 18.00
C GLY A 61 -7.66 -14.25 16.49
N THR A 62 -8.48 -15.06 15.80
CA THR A 62 -8.42 -15.17 14.32
C THR A 62 -8.79 -13.86 13.63
N LEU A 63 -9.85 -13.19 14.09
CA LEU A 63 -10.29 -11.92 13.50
C LEU A 63 -9.26 -10.80 13.74
N LEU A 64 -8.68 -10.71 14.94
CA LEU A 64 -7.66 -9.72 15.26
C LEU A 64 -6.40 -9.93 14.40
N GLN A 65 -5.94 -11.17 14.24
CA GLN A 65 -4.81 -11.48 13.36
C GLN A 65 -5.11 -11.13 11.89
N THR A 66 -6.34 -11.39 11.45
CA THR A 66 -6.78 -11.02 10.09
C THR A 66 -6.69 -9.51 9.86
N LEU A 67 -7.12 -8.71 10.84
CA LEU A 67 -7.02 -7.25 10.76
C LEU A 67 -5.56 -6.79 10.65
N ILE A 68 -4.65 -7.40 11.42
CA ILE A 68 -3.21 -7.13 11.32
C ILE A 68 -2.73 -7.42 9.89
N ASN A 69 -3.01 -8.60 9.35
CA ASN A 69 -2.55 -8.98 8.01
C ASN A 69 -3.13 -8.05 6.92
N LEU A 70 -4.40 -7.67 7.03
CA LEU A 70 -5.03 -6.72 6.10
C LEU A 70 -4.35 -5.35 6.13
N MET A 71 -4.07 -4.81 7.31
CA MET A 71 -3.35 -3.54 7.45
C MET A 71 -1.94 -3.62 6.85
N ASN A 72 -1.25 -4.73 7.06
CA ASN A 72 0.11 -4.96 6.57
C ASN A 72 0.14 -5.05 5.04
N ASP A 73 -0.79 -5.82 4.47
CA ASP A 73 -0.92 -6.02 3.03
C ASP A 73 -1.23 -4.70 2.32
N TYR A 74 -2.16 -3.93 2.88
CA TYR A 74 -2.54 -2.62 2.35
C TYR A 74 -1.37 -1.62 2.40
N SER A 75 -0.73 -1.48 3.57
CA SER A 75 0.41 -0.56 3.76
C SER A 75 1.57 -0.90 2.82
N SER A 76 1.88 -2.19 2.69
CA SER A 76 2.93 -2.70 1.80
C SER A 76 2.62 -2.40 0.34
N SER A 77 1.40 -2.71 -0.10
CA SER A 77 0.97 -2.47 -1.48
C SER A 77 1.00 -0.98 -1.83
N PHE A 78 0.49 -0.14 -0.94
CA PHE A 78 0.47 1.31 -1.14
C PHE A 78 1.88 1.92 -1.17
N LEU A 79 2.78 1.46 -0.30
CA LEU A 79 4.17 1.91 -0.33
C LEU A 79 4.87 1.52 -1.63
N LEU A 80 4.68 0.29 -2.12
CA LEU A 80 5.26 -0.15 -3.39
C LEU A 80 4.70 0.63 -4.59
N TYR A 81 3.41 0.97 -4.55
CA TYR A 81 2.77 1.87 -5.51
C TYR A 81 3.40 3.28 -5.47
N LYS A 82 3.61 3.85 -4.28
CA LYS A 82 4.25 5.16 -4.18
C LYS A 82 5.70 5.11 -4.64
N ASP A 83 6.46 4.12 -4.18
CA ASP A 83 7.88 3.98 -4.50
C ASP A 83 8.12 3.75 -5.99
N GLY A 84 7.23 3.01 -6.68
CA GLY A 84 7.35 2.78 -8.10
C GLY A 84 7.16 4.04 -8.94
N TYR A 85 6.34 4.99 -8.48
CA TYR A 85 6.15 6.30 -9.13
C TYR A 85 7.44 7.12 -9.23
N TYR A 86 8.35 6.98 -8.27
CA TYR A 86 9.65 7.65 -8.29
C TYR A 86 10.60 7.16 -9.41
N ASN A 87 10.26 6.08 -10.12
CA ASN A 87 10.95 5.69 -11.34
C ASN A 87 10.45 6.43 -12.59
N ILE A 88 9.30 7.10 -12.49
CA ILE A 88 8.67 7.87 -13.58
C ILE A 88 8.98 9.36 -13.40
N GLU A 89 8.84 9.85 -12.16
CA GLU A 89 9.03 11.26 -11.80
C GLU A 89 9.72 11.36 -10.44
N SER A 90 10.81 12.12 -10.37
CA SER A 90 11.65 12.26 -9.18
C SER A 90 11.30 13.46 -8.31
N ASP A 91 10.55 14.43 -8.83
CA ASP A 91 10.09 15.60 -8.08
C ASP A 91 9.08 15.18 -6.99
N HIS A 92 9.36 15.54 -5.74
CA HIS A 92 8.51 15.21 -4.60
C HIS A 92 7.16 15.93 -4.61
N HIS A 93 7.04 17.03 -5.37
CA HIS A 93 5.84 17.84 -5.48
C HIS A 93 5.17 17.72 -6.86
N ALA A 94 5.49 16.66 -7.62
CA ALA A 94 4.96 16.49 -8.96
C ALA A 94 3.43 16.43 -9.02
N GLU A 95 2.86 17.21 -9.94
CA GLU A 95 1.46 17.12 -10.36
C GLU A 95 1.39 16.59 -11.79
N LEU A 96 0.76 15.42 -11.96
CA LEU A 96 0.62 14.76 -13.26
C LEU A 96 -0.86 14.56 -13.61
N PRO A 97 -1.59 15.63 -14.02
CA PRO A 97 -2.96 15.51 -14.49
C PRO A 97 -3.03 15.18 -16.00
N GLU A 98 -3.68 14.08 -16.35
CA GLU A 98 -3.82 13.61 -17.75
C GLU A 98 -4.32 14.69 -18.73
N GLN A 99 -5.23 15.55 -18.27
CA GLN A 99 -5.79 16.62 -19.11
C GLN A 99 -4.72 17.65 -19.53
N VAL A 100 -3.77 17.96 -18.67
CA VAL A 100 -2.67 18.89 -19.01
C VAL A 100 -1.73 18.23 -20.01
N PHE A 101 -1.41 16.95 -19.84
CA PHE A 101 -0.63 16.19 -20.83
C PHE A 101 -1.31 16.17 -22.20
N THR A 102 -2.60 15.86 -22.23
CA THR A 102 -3.39 15.83 -23.47
C THR A 102 -3.39 17.18 -24.17
N THR A 103 -3.58 18.27 -23.41
CA THR A 103 -3.59 19.64 -23.94
C THR A 103 -2.21 20.03 -24.47
N LEU A 104 -1.16 19.80 -23.69
CA LEU A 104 0.22 20.08 -24.10
C LEU A 104 0.65 19.30 -25.34
N GLN A 105 0.25 18.02 -25.48
CA GLN A 105 0.52 17.23 -26.68
C GLN A 105 -0.15 17.86 -27.92
N SER A 106 -1.40 18.30 -27.78
CA SER A 106 -2.13 18.96 -28.86
C SER A 106 -1.50 20.31 -29.24
N ASP A 107 -1.21 21.15 -28.24
CA ASP A 107 -0.61 22.47 -28.44
C ASP A 107 0.78 22.37 -29.08
N LEU A 108 1.61 21.45 -28.59
CA LEU A 108 2.95 21.22 -29.12
C LEU A 108 2.89 20.74 -30.58
N LYS A 109 1.98 19.81 -30.89
CA LYS A 109 1.74 19.37 -32.27
C LYS A 109 1.30 20.53 -33.16
N ASN A 110 0.32 21.31 -32.74
CA ASN A 110 -0.19 22.45 -33.50
C ASN A 110 0.90 23.51 -33.72
N SER A 111 1.73 23.77 -32.71
CA SER A 111 2.86 24.71 -32.81
C SER A 111 3.93 24.21 -33.79
N HIS A 112 4.27 22.92 -33.72
CA HIS A 112 5.21 22.29 -34.65
C HIS A 112 4.70 22.33 -36.10
N ASP A 113 3.42 22.01 -36.32
CA ASP A 113 2.80 22.03 -37.66
C ASP A 113 2.82 23.47 -38.24
N ARG A 114 2.52 24.49 -37.41
CA ARG A 114 2.63 25.91 -37.82
C ARG A 114 4.06 26.32 -38.13
N PHE A 115 5.01 25.90 -37.30
CA PHE A 115 6.43 26.19 -37.51
C PHE A 115 6.92 25.62 -38.84
N ASN A 116 6.62 24.34 -39.13
CA ASN A 116 6.99 23.71 -40.40
C ASN A 116 6.35 24.44 -41.60
N HIS A 117 5.08 24.81 -41.50
CA HIS A 117 4.42 25.59 -42.55
C HIS A 117 5.10 26.94 -42.82
N GLN A 118 5.51 27.66 -41.76
CA GLN A 118 6.25 28.93 -41.93
C GLN A 118 7.63 28.71 -42.57
N LEU A 119 8.30 27.60 -42.26
CA LEU A 119 9.57 27.24 -42.93
C LEU A 119 9.40 26.94 -44.41
N GLU A 120 8.32 26.23 -44.78
CA GLU A 120 7.99 25.97 -46.18
C GLU A 120 7.75 27.27 -46.95
N LEU A 121 6.97 28.21 -46.39
CA LEU A 121 6.72 29.52 -46.99
C LEU A 121 8.01 30.33 -47.15
N LEU A 122 8.86 30.34 -46.11
CA LEU A 122 10.14 31.05 -46.14
C LEU A 122 11.07 30.47 -47.22
N ASN A 123 11.17 29.15 -47.32
CA ASN A 123 12.01 28.50 -48.33
C ASN A 123 11.48 28.77 -49.75
N ALA A 124 10.17 28.67 -49.95
CA ALA A 124 9.56 28.98 -51.24
C ALA A 124 9.82 30.43 -51.68
N GLU A 125 9.83 31.39 -50.75
CA GLU A 125 10.13 32.78 -51.08
C GLU A 125 11.63 33.02 -51.32
N LYS A 126 12.52 32.35 -50.58
CA LYS A 126 13.97 32.38 -50.84
C LYS A 126 14.30 31.84 -52.22
N ASP A 127 13.67 30.74 -52.63
CA ASP A 127 13.92 30.12 -53.93
C ASP A 127 13.61 31.09 -55.08
N LYS A 128 12.56 31.92 -54.95
CA LYS A 128 12.17 32.92 -55.97
C LYS A 128 13.17 34.04 -56.18
N ILE A 129 14.01 34.35 -55.18
CA ILE A 129 14.98 35.46 -55.24
C ILE A 129 16.43 34.98 -55.26
N SER A 130 16.63 33.66 -55.38
CA SER A 130 17.95 33.00 -55.25
C SER A 130 18.94 33.39 -56.36
N ASP A 131 18.44 33.86 -57.50
CA ASP A 131 19.22 34.41 -58.61
C ASP A 131 19.73 35.85 -58.33
N LEU A 132 19.05 36.58 -57.46
CA LEU A 132 19.37 37.97 -57.12
C LEU A 132 20.21 38.09 -55.85
N VAL A 133 19.90 37.30 -54.81
CA VAL A 133 20.54 37.37 -53.49
C VAL A 133 20.76 35.98 -52.92
N SER A 134 22.02 35.67 -52.57
CA SER A 134 22.34 34.48 -51.78
C SER A 134 22.09 34.75 -50.30
N TYR A 135 21.11 34.06 -49.72
CA TYR A 135 20.77 34.14 -48.29
C TYR A 135 21.20 32.87 -47.56
N SER A 136 22.20 32.99 -46.67
CA SER A 136 22.72 31.89 -45.84
C SER A 136 22.27 31.99 -44.37
N GLY A 137 21.01 32.37 -44.12
CA GLY A 137 20.51 32.57 -42.75
C GLY A 137 20.62 31.34 -41.85
N THR A 138 20.27 31.52 -40.58
CA THR A 138 20.36 30.46 -39.57
C THR A 138 19.48 29.27 -39.93
N SER A 139 20.04 28.07 -39.87
CA SER A 139 19.27 26.83 -40.00
C SER A 139 18.23 26.73 -38.87
N HIS A 140 17.03 26.30 -39.24
CA HIS A 140 15.92 26.05 -38.32
C HIS A 140 15.80 24.56 -37.93
N THR A 141 16.74 23.74 -38.37
CA THR A 141 16.75 22.28 -38.13
C THR A 141 16.77 21.95 -36.63
N SER A 142 17.52 22.69 -35.81
CA SER A 142 17.55 22.44 -34.36
C SER A 142 16.17 22.62 -33.73
N THR A 143 15.48 23.71 -34.04
CA THR A 143 14.12 23.95 -33.53
C THR A 143 13.13 22.88 -34.00
N ALA A 144 13.20 22.44 -35.27
CA ALA A 144 12.38 21.34 -35.76
C ALA A 144 12.64 20.03 -34.99
N LEU A 145 13.92 19.73 -34.74
CA LEU A 145 14.33 18.56 -33.96
C LEU A 145 13.85 18.67 -32.50
N ASP A 146 13.96 19.84 -31.88
CA ASP A 146 13.52 20.07 -30.50
C ASP A 146 12.03 19.82 -30.32
N TYR A 147 11.18 20.25 -31.26
CA TYR A 147 9.75 19.91 -31.26
C TYR A 147 9.52 18.40 -31.28
N GLY A 148 10.24 17.67 -32.14
CA GLY A 148 10.15 16.21 -32.23
C GLY A 148 10.59 15.52 -30.93
N VAL A 149 11.67 16.01 -30.31
CA VAL A 149 12.17 15.53 -29.03
C VAL A 149 11.16 15.77 -27.92
N LEU A 150 10.62 16.99 -27.79
CA LEU A 150 9.63 17.34 -26.77
C LEU A 150 8.34 16.52 -26.93
N THR A 151 7.86 16.35 -28.16
CA THR A 151 6.65 15.56 -28.45
C THR A 151 6.85 14.11 -28.03
N THR A 152 8.01 13.55 -28.35
CA THR A 152 8.37 12.18 -27.97
C THR A 152 8.46 12.03 -26.46
N LYS A 153 9.16 12.95 -25.76
CA LYS A 153 9.28 12.92 -24.30
C LYS A 153 7.92 12.99 -23.61
N LEU A 154 7.06 13.91 -24.03
CA LEU A 154 5.73 14.09 -23.43
C LEU A 154 4.86 12.85 -23.62
N LYS A 155 4.90 12.23 -24.81
CA LYS A 155 4.17 10.98 -25.10
C LYS A 155 4.71 9.80 -24.30
N THR A 156 6.04 9.70 -24.16
CA THR A 156 6.67 8.64 -23.36
C THR A 156 6.28 8.74 -21.90
N LEU A 157 6.29 9.95 -21.33
CA LEU A 157 5.88 10.19 -19.94
C LEU A 157 4.40 9.83 -19.72
N ASP A 158 3.50 10.34 -20.58
CA ASP A 158 2.07 10.00 -20.54
C ASP A 158 1.83 8.47 -20.65
N SER A 159 2.50 7.80 -21.59
CA SER A 159 2.40 6.34 -21.76
C SER A 159 2.92 5.57 -20.54
N ALA A 160 4.02 6.02 -19.94
CA ALA A 160 4.59 5.40 -18.74
C ALA A 160 3.62 5.50 -17.56
N ILE A 161 3.00 6.67 -17.35
CA ILE A 161 2.00 6.87 -16.29
C ILE A 161 0.78 5.98 -16.53
N GLN A 162 0.22 5.98 -17.75
CA GLN A 162 -0.94 5.16 -18.07
C GLN A 162 -0.67 3.67 -17.89
N GLN A 163 0.50 3.19 -18.31
CA GLN A 163 0.90 1.81 -18.14
C GLN A 163 1.05 1.45 -16.66
N TYR A 164 1.68 2.33 -15.88
CA TYR A 164 1.85 2.16 -14.45
C TYR A 164 0.49 2.04 -13.74
N GLU A 165 -0.39 3.02 -13.94
CA GLU A 165 -1.74 3.02 -13.37
C GLU A 165 -2.55 1.79 -13.78
N SER A 166 -2.50 1.40 -15.07
CA SER A 166 -3.22 0.23 -15.54
C SER A 166 -2.72 -1.09 -14.93
N ASN A 167 -1.44 -1.18 -14.58
CA ASN A 167 -0.90 -2.37 -13.93
C ASN A 167 -1.38 -2.45 -12.48
N HIS A 168 -1.25 -1.35 -11.73
CA HIS A 168 -1.62 -1.28 -10.32
C HIS A 168 -3.13 -1.48 -10.11
N VAL A 169 -3.99 -0.92 -10.96
CA VAL A 169 -5.46 -1.11 -10.87
C VAL A 169 -5.89 -2.56 -11.00
N ARG A 170 -5.16 -3.35 -11.80
CA ARG A 170 -5.50 -4.75 -12.08
C ARG A 170 -4.93 -5.73 -11.06
N GLN A 171 -3.84 -5.37 -10.41
CA GLN A 171 -3.03 -6.31 -9.64
C GLN A 171 -3.09 -6.00 -8.15
N ASP A 172 -3.03 -4.73 -7.78
CA ASP A 172 -2.93 -4.32 -6.38
C ASP A 172 -4.21 -4.63 -5.61
N LEU A 173 -4.00 -4.97 -4.33
CA LEU A 173 -5.05 -5.24 -3.36
C LEU A 173 -6.00 -6.38 -3.75
N THR A 174 -5.64 -7.24 -4.71
CA THR A 174 -6.49 -8.38 -5.09
C THR A 174 -6.66 -9.34 -3.91
N ALA A 175 -5.55 -9.77 -3.31
CA ALA A 175 -5.56 -10.62 -2.12
C ALA A 175 -6.23 -9.92 -0.93
N PHE A 176 -5.90 -8.65 -0.66
CA PHE A 176 -6.57 -7.81 0.33
C PHE A 176 -8.10 -7.84 0.18
N LYS A 177 -8.62 -7.52 -1.01
CA LYS A 177 -10.06 -7.44 -1.27
C LYS A 177 -10.74 -8.79 -1.07
N GLU A 178 -10.11 -9.87 -1.50
CA GLU A 178 -10.64 -11.22 -1.31
C GLU A 178 -10.67 -11.59 0.19
N LEU A 179 -9.63 -11.29 0.96
CA LEU A 179 -9.63 -11.54 2.40
C LEU A 179 -10.68 -10.68 3.13
N VAL A 180 -10.84 -9.41 2.77
CA VAL A 180 -11.93 -8.56 3.31
C VAL A 180 -13.30 -9.18 3.00
N SER A 181 -13.51 -9.61 1.75
CA SER A 181 -14.77 -10.22 1.33
C SER A 181 -15.05 -11.53 2.07
N ALA A 182 -14.05 -12.41 2.16
CA ALA A 182 -14.17 -13.69 2.83
C ALA A 182 -14.39 -13.53 4.35
N THR A 183 -13.72 -12.56 4.98
CA THR A 183 -13.93 -12.21 6.39
C THR A 183 -15.34 -11.70 6.64
N LYS A 184 -15.88 -10.84 5.75
CA LYS A 184 -17.27 -10.38 5.84
C LYS A 184 -18.26 -11.53 5.71
N ALA A 185 -18.01 -12.47 4.80
CA ALA A 185 -18.84 -13.67 4.66
C ALA A 185 -18.80 -14.55 5.92
N LEU A 186 -17.61 -14.77 6.49
CA LEU A 186 -17.42 -15.50 7.74
C LEU A 186 -18.19 -14.86 8.89
N LEU A 187 -18.06 -13.55 9.08
CA LEU A 187 -18.79 -12.80 10.11
C LEU A 187 -20.30 -12.87 9.90
N SER A 188 -20.77 -12.78 8.65
CA SER A 188 -22.20 -12.88 8.33
C SER A 188 -22.76 -14.26 8.64
N GLU A 189 -22.04 -15.33 8.31
CA GLU A 189 -22.47 -16.70 8.62
C GLU A 189 -22.43 -16.95 10.13
N TYR A 190 -21.36 -16.51 10.80
CA TYR A 190 -21.20 -16.66 12.24
C TYR A 190 -22.31 -15.95 13.02
N SER A 191 -22.64 -14.71 12.65
CA SER A 191 -23.66 -13.89 13.32
C SER A 191 -25.10 -14.29 12.99
N GLY A 192 -25.32 -15.06 11.92
CA GLY A 192 -26.65 -15.54 11.51
C GLY A 192 -27.26 -16.59 12.43
N GLN A 193 -26.53 -17.08 13.44
CA GLN A 193 -27.00 -18.12 14.37
C GLN A 193 -26.87 -17.66 15.82
N THR A 194 -27.91 -17.87 16.63
CA THR A 194 -27.84 -17.64 18.08
C THR A 194 -26.92 -18.67 18.71
N ARG A 195 -25.80 -18.22 19.29
CA ARG A 195 -24.79 -19.08 19.93
C ARG A 195 -24.54 -18.60 21.36
N LYS A 196 -24.50 -19.53 22.31
CA LYS A 196 -24.06 -19.24 23.68
C LYS A 196 -22.54 -19.40 23.74
N ILE A 197 -21.83 -18.31 24.00
CA ILE A 197 -20.36 -18.31 24.08
C ILE A 197 -19.86 -19.28 25.16
N SER A 198 -20.57 -19.38 26.28
CA SER A 198 -20.24 -20.32 27.37
C SER A 198 -20.35 -21.80 26.98
N SER A 199 -21.02 -22.13 25.86
CA SER A 199 -21.10 -23.50 25.34
C SER A 199 -20.25 -23.71 24.10
N TYR A 200 -19.41 -22.73 23.71
CA TYR A 200 -18.54 -22.85 22.55
C TYR A 200 -17.55 -24.00 22.73
N ARG A 201 -17.40 -24.82 21.69
CA ARG A 201 -16.44 -25.93 21.67
C ARG A 201 -15.35 -25.66 20.65
N SER A 202 -14.16 -26.18 20.95
CA SER A 202 -13.04 -26.07 20.02
C SER A 202 -13.41 -26.63 18.65
N GLY A 203 -13.07 -25.88 17.60
CA GLY A 203 -13.39 -26.18 16.21
C GLY A 203 -14.80 -25.80 15.77
N ASP A 204 -15.64 -25.18 16.62
CA ASP A 204 -16.98 -24.75 16.22
C ASP A 204 -16.96 -23.66 15.13
N LEU A 205 -15.92 -22.81 15.11
CA LEU A 205 -15.69 -21.87 14.02
C LEU A 205 -15.44 -22.59 12.71
N GLY A 206 -14.59 -23.63 12.72
CA GLY A 206 -14.21 -24.41 11.54
C GLY A 206 -15.33 -25.19 10.88
N LYS A 207 -16.51 -25.29 11.51
CA LYS A 207 -17.71 -25.94 10.95
C LYS A 207 -18.50 -25.03 10.01
N LEU A 208 -18.15 -23.74 9.94
CA LEU A 208 -18.81 -22.80 9.04
C LEU A 208 -18.38 -23.03 7.59
N GLN A 209 -19.31 -22.88 6.65
CA GLN A 209 -19.07 -23.10 5.21
C GLN A 209 -18.09 -22.07 4.64
N SER A 210 -18.12 -20.84 5.15
CA SER A 210 -17.25 -19.74 4.74
C SER A 210 -15.78 -19.88 5.17
N VAL A 211 -15.46 -20.80 6.08
CA VAL A 211 -14.11 -20.97 6.64
C VAL A 211 -13.09 -21.34 5.57
N GLU A 212 -13.42 -22.23 4.64
CA GLU A 212 -12.50 -22.68 3.60
C GLU A 212 -12.06 -21.51 2.70
N ARG A 213 -13.03 -20.69 2.27
CA ARG A 213 -12.77 -19.48 1.49
C ARG A 213 -11.93 -18.48 2.29
N PHE A 214 -12.27 -18.27 3.55
CA PHE A 214 -11.51 -17.38 4.43
C PHE A 214 -10.06 -17.85 4.61
N ALA A 215 -9.83 -19.13 4.88
CA ALA A 215 -8.49 -19.69 5.06
C ALA A 215 -7.65 -19.53 3.78
N THR A 216 -8.25 -19.79 2.62
CA THR A 216 -7.60 -19.61 1.32
C THR A 216 -7.22 -18.16 1.07
N ALA A 217 -8.14 -17.22 1.30
CA ALA A 217 -7.90 -15.79 1.13
C ALA A 217 -6.82 -15.28 2.11
N TYR A 218 -6.84 -15.78 3.34
CA TYR A 218 -5.87 -15.42 4.37
C TYR A 218 -4.45 -15.86 3.98
N GLN A 219 -4.30 -17.10 3.47
CA GLN A 219 -3.02 -17.57 2.95
C GLN A 219 -2.51 -16.78 1.75
N GLN A 220 -3.40 -16.35 0.86
CA GLN A 220 -3.00 -15.52 -0.29
C GLN A 220 -2.39 -14.20 0.16
N VAL A 221 -2.96 -13.58 1.20
CA VAL A 221 -2.40 -12.36 1.80
C VAL A 221 -1.07 -12.65 2.49
N GLU A 222 -0.95 -13.72 3.28
CA GLU A 222 0.34 -14.08 3.89
C GLU A 222 1.43 -14.31 2.84
N GLN A 223 1.13 -15.06 1.78
CA GLN A 223 2.04 -15.27 0.66
C GLN A 223 2.43 -13.97 -0.02
N HIS A 224 1.47 -13.06 -0.24
CA HIS A 224 1.74 -11.77 -0.85
C HIS A 224 2.68 -10.93 0.03
N ILE A 225 2.44 -10.85 1.34
CA ILE A 225 3.31 -10.15 2.29
C ILE A 225 4.72 -10.78 2.29
N THR A 226 4.83 -12.10 2.38
CA THR A 226 6.13 -12.79 2.37
C THR A 226 6.89 -12.54 1.07
N ASN A 227 6.24 -12.66 -0.08
CA ASN A 227 6.87 -12.50 -1.40
C ASN A 227 7.26 -11.05 -1.70
N THR A 228 6.64 -10.08 -1.04
CA THR A 228 6.93 -8.65 -1.25
C THR A 228 7.85 -8.06 -0.18
N MET A 229 8.16 -8.80 0.87
CA MET A 229 8.90 -8.33 2.06
C MET A 229 10.18 -7.56 1.72
N ASP A 230 11.09 -8.15 0.93
CA ASP A 230 12.38 -7.52 0.61
C ASP A 230 12.20 -6.22 -0.18
N ARG A 231 11.22 -6.21 -1.10
CA ARG A 231 10.88 -5.01 -1.89
C ARG A 231 10.30 -3.92 -1.01
N VAL A 232 9.44 -4.30 -0.06
CA VAL A 232 8.82 -3.38 0.89
C VAL A 232 9.90 -2.77 1.78
N GLN A 233 10.80 -3.56 2.35
CA GLN A 233 11.91 -3.04 3.18
C GLN A 233 12.78 -2.04 2.41
N ALA A 234 13.15 -2.37 1.17
CA ALA A 234 13.93 -1.48 0.34
C ALA A 234 13.16 -0.19 -0.03
N ALA A 235 11.86 -0.30 -0.30
CA ALA A 235 11.00 0.86 -0.54
C ALA A 235 10.87 1.72 0.72
N GLN A 236 10.75 1.11 1.91
CA GLN A 236 10.67 1.81 3.20
C GLN A 236 11.91 2.66 3.46
N GLU A 237 13.10 2.12 3.23
CA GLU A 237 14.36 2.86 3.43
C GLU A 237 14.46 4.05 2.48
N ARG A 238 14.14 3.86 1.18
CA ARG A 238 14.08 4.98 0.23
C ARG A 238 13.05 6.01 0.66
N ASP A 239 11.92 5.55 1.15
CA ASP A 239 10.83 6.42 1.53
C ASP A 239 11.13 7.27 2.75
N ARG A 240 11.82 6.69 3.72
CA ARG A 240 12.36 7.41 4.87
C ARG A 240 13.26 8.55 4.42
N VAL A 241 14.21 8.29 3.51
CA VAL A 241 15.09 9.33 2.97
C VAL A 241 14.31 10.45 2.28
N ARG A 242 13.23 10.11 1.54
CA ARG A 242 12.35 11.11 0.91
C ARG A 242 11.63 11.97 1.94
N PHE A 243 11.13 11.37 3.03
CA PHE A 243 10.52 12.13 4.13
C PHE A 243 11.54 13.02 4.85
N GLU A 244 12.77 12.55 5.07
CA GLU A 244 13.84 13.37 5.65
C GLU A 244 14.21 14.56 4.72
N ALA A 245 14.18 14.35 3.40
CA ALA A 245 14.40 15.42 2.42
C ALA A 245 13.25 16.45 2.43
N LEU A 246 12.00 16.01 2.39
CA LEU A 246 10.81 16.86 2.52
C LEU A 246 10.83 17.66 3.83
N ALA A 247 11.26 17.04 4.93
CA ALA A 247 11.42 17.69 6.22
C ALA A 247 12.45 18.83 6.18
N ALA A 248 13.59 18.58 5.53
CA ALA A 248 14.66 19.54 5.37
C ALA A 248 14.28 20.70 4.42
N GLU A 249 13.41 20.44 3.44
CA GLU A 249 12.84 21.45 2.54
C GLU A 249 11.86 22.36 3.28
N GLU A 250 10.93 21.79 4.05
CA GLU A 250 9.85 22.57 4.66
C GLU A 250 10.23 23.33 5.95
N ARG A 251 11.30 22.95 6.66
CA ARG A 251 11.89 23.54 7.91
C ARG A 251 10.94 24.10 9.01
N SER A 252 9.62 24.03 8.89
CA SER A 252 8.68 24.86 9.66
C SER A 252 7.42 24.13 10.16
N THR A 253 7.29 22.83 9.91
CA THR A 253 6.06 22.08 10.25
C THR A 253 6.36 20.79 11.02
N LYS A 254 6.99 20.92 12.20
CA LYS A 254 7.39 19.78 13.06
C LYS A 254 6.27 18.76 13.29
N GLY A 255 5.03 19.21 13.44
CA GLY A 255 3.92 18.33 13.83
C GLY A 255 3.57 17.24 12.81
N TRP A 256 3.58 17.53 11.50
CA TRP A 256 3.18 16.52 10.50
C TRP A 256 4.37 15.66 10.04
N ILE A 257 5.57 16.24 9.98
CA ILE A 257 6.81 15.55 9.61
C ILE A 257 7.21 14.53 10.68
N ASP A 258 7.17 14.91 11.96
CA ASP A 258 7.49 14.00 13.06
C ASP A 258 6.46 12.84 13.13
N LEU A 259 5.18 13.16 12.85
CA LEU A 259 4.12 12.15 12.70
C LEU A 259 4.38 11.22 11.52
N ALA A 260 4.82 11.75 10.37
CA ALA A 260 5.09 10.98 9.17
C ALA A 260 6.32 10.05 9.32
N LEU A 261 7.42 10.54 9.91
CA LEU A 261 8.60 9.72 10.20
C LEU A 261 8.29 8.61 11.21
N GLY A 262 7.48 8.93 12.24
CA GLY A 262 6.96 7.91 13.17
C GLY A 262 6.09 6.86 12.45
N ALA A 263 5.22 7.29 11.54
CA ALA A 263 4.36 6.40 10.76
C ALA A 263 5.14 5.47 9.82
N VAL A 264 6.20 5.97 9.17
CA VAL A 264 7.14 5.17 8.35
C VAL A 264 7.86 4.12 9.21
N THR A 265 8.31 4.50 10.40
CA THR A 265 8.99 3.60 11.35
C THR A 265 8.09 2.44 11.81
N ILE A 266 6.79 2.70 11.98
CA ILE A 266 5.81 1.66 12.33
C ILE A 266 5.65 0.63 11.21
N ALA A 267 5.69 1.05 9.96
CA ALA A 267 5.66 0.13 8.82
C ALA A 267 6.88 -0.81 8.80
N VAL A 268 8.06 -0.32 9.23
CA VAL A 268 9.28 -1.15 9.39
C VAL A 268 9.08 -2.19 10.50
N GLY A 269 8.48 -1.80 11.63
CA GLY A 269 8.14 -2.71 12.73
C GLY A 269 7.16 -3.81 12.32
N VAL A 270 6.13 -3.47 11.56
CA VAL A 270 5.13 -4.39 10.99
C VAL A 270 5.76 -5.45 10.07
N ALA A 271 6.64 -5.02 9.17
CA ALA A 271 7.35 -5.92 8.25
C ALA A 271 8.32 -6.86 9.03
N ALA A 272 9.02 -6.33 10.03
CA ALA A 272 9.91 -7.10 10.90
C ALA A 272 9.17 -8.12 11.79
N ILE A 273 7.92 -7.84 12.19
CA ILE A 273 7.07 -8.78 12.94
C ILE A 273 6.76 -10.03 12.10
N VAL A 274 6.45 -9.86 10.82
CA VAL A 274 6.20 -11.00 9.91
C VAL A 274 7.49 -11.76 9.61
N ALA A 275 8.63 -11.06 9.50
CA ALA A 275 9.92 -11.65 9.12
C ALA A 275 10.68 -12.36 10.27
N SER A 276 10.55 -11.91 11.53
CA SER A 276 11.35 -12.42 12.66
C SER A 276 10.79 -13.67 13.36
N GLY A 277 9.68 -14.24 12.86
CA GLY A 277 9.01 -15.40 13.45
C GLY A 277 7.55 -15.18 13.86
N GLY A 278 6.95 -14.03 13.48
CA GLY A 278 5.51 -13.79 13.56
C GLY A 278 4.69 -14.51 12.48
N ALA A 279 5.35 -15.23 11.55
CA ALA A 279 4.77 -16.38 10.86
C ALA A 279 4.58 -17.57 11.82
N ALA A 280 4.16 -17.32 13.06
CA ALA A 280 3.27 -18.24 13.72
C ALA A 280 2.02 -18.24 12.86
N THR A 281 2.03 -19.04 11.79
CA THR A 281 0.81 -19.57 11.17
C THR A 281 -0.10 -19.78 12.37
N PRO A 282 -1.27 -19.11 12.46
CA PRO A 282 -2.19 -19.45 13.53
C PRO A 282 -2.24 -20.97 13.47
N LEU A 283 -1.86 -21.67 14.54
CA LEU A 283 -1.84 -23.14 14.47
C LEU A 283 -3.22 -23.63 14.00
N VAL A 284 -4.26 -22.79 14.20
CA VAL A 284 -5.55 -22.71 13.53
C VAL A 284 -5.53 -22.80 11.99
N ALA A 285 -4.89 -21.88 11.24
CA ALA A 285 -4.82 -21.93 9.77
C ALA A 285 -4.03 -23.14 9.25
N GLY A 286 -2.94 -23.50 9.95
CA GLY A 286 -2.18 -24.73 9.65
C GLY A 286 -2.98 -26.01 9.93
N ALA A 287 -3.72 -26.06 11.05
CA ALA A 287 -4.57 -27.19 11.43
C ALA A 287 -5.88 -27.27 10.62
N TRP A 288 -6.40 -26.13 10.13
CA TRP A 288 -7.56 -26.07 9.25
C TRP A 288 -7.26 -26.67 7.88
N ILE A 289 -6.06 -26.41 7.35
CA ILE A 289 -5.65 -26.91 6.03
C ILE A 289 -5.12 -28.35 6.09
N ALA A 290 -4.54 -28.75 7.23
CA ALA A 290 -4.07 -30.12 7.46
C ALA A 290 -5.18 -31.12 7.89
N GLY A 291 -6.46 -30.75 7.82
CA GLY A 291 -7.59 -31.69 7.93
C GLY A 291 -7.80 -32.37 9.30
N GLY A 292 -7.28 -31.82 10.39
CA GLY A 292 -7.18 -32.54 11.67
C GLY A 292 -7.33 -31.69 12.94
N GLY A 293 -8.53 -31.15 13.18
CA GLY A 293 -9.20 -31.18 14.49
C GLY A 293 -8.53 -30.70 15.79
N THR A 294 -7.43 -29.95 15.78
CA THR A 294 -6.86 -29.42 17.04
C THR A 294 -6.29 -28.02 16.88
N VAL A 295 -6.86 -27.07 17.64
CA VAL A 295 -6.45 -25.67 17.66
C VAL A 295 -5.57 -25.41 18.88
N ALA A 296 -4.26 -25.25 18.67
CA ALA A 296 -3.36 -24.70 19.67
C ALA A 296 -3.06 -23.24 19.30
N TYR A 297 -2.89 -22.38 20.29
CA TYR A 297 -2.89 -20.92 20.08
C TYR A 297 -1.58 -20.29 20.55
N GLY A 298 -1.01 -19.41 19.72
CA GLY A 298 0.25 -18.67 19.97
C GLY A 298 0.03 -17.18 20.24
N LEU A 299 -0.61 -16.85 21.37
CA LEU A 299 -0.97 -15.48 21.77
C LEU A 299 0.26 -14.60 22.05
N SER A 300 1.37 -15.21 22.50
CA SER A 300 2.58 -14.53 22.93
C SER A 300 3.20 -13.64 21.86
N ASN A 301 3.28 -14.13 20.61
CA ASN A 301 4.00 -13.41 19.55
C ASN A 301 3.20 -12.18 19.06
N THR A 302 1.87 -12.22 19.18
CA THR A 302 1.01 -11.06 18.85
C THR A 302 1.08 -9.94 19.88
N VAL A 303 1.37 -10.27 21.14
CA VAL A 303 1.60 -9.30 22.22
C VAL A 303 2.98 -8.64 22.03
N GLU A 304 4.02 -9.40 21.70
CA GLU A 304 5.35 -8.86 21.36
C GLU A 304 5.30 -7.99 20.10
N ALA A 305 4.52 -8.39 19.09
CA ALA A 305 4.26 -7.59 17.89
C ALA A 305 3.58 -6.25 18.20
N GLY A 306 2.53 -6.27 19.03
CA GLY A 306 1.86 -5.06 19.51
C GLY A 306 2.77 -4.14 20.32
N HIS A 307 3.68 -4.72 21.10
CA HIS A 307 4.68 -3.98 21.87
C HIS A 307 5.74 -3.32 20.97
N ASN A 308 6.25 -4.03 19.96
CA ASN A 308 7.19 -3.47 18.98
C ASN A 308 6.56 -2.35 18.15
N LEU A 309 5.28 -2.48 17.81
CA LEU A 309 4.51 -1.43 17.14
C LEU A 309 4.32 -0.19 18.02
N TYR A 310 4.07 -0.39 19.31
CA TYR A 310 3.97 0.68 20.32
C TYR A 310 5.31 1.42 20.49
N LEU A 311 6.41 0.68 20.61
CA LEU A 311 7.76 1.25 20.70
C LEU A 311 8.14 2.02 19.43
N GLY A 312 7.82 1.49 18.24
CA GLY A 312 8.01 2.19 16.97
C GLY A 312 7.16 3.45 16.83
N TYR A 313 5.92 3.45 17.38
CA TYR A 313 5.03 4.62 17.37
C TYR A 313 5.49 5.73 18.32
N GLN A 314 6.06 5.40 19.48
CA GLN A 314 6.54 6.42 20.42
C GLN A 314 7.84 7.10 19.96
N GLY A 315 8.48 6.56 18.91
CA GLY A 315 9.78 7.01 18.43
C GLY A 315 10.88 6.72 19.46
N ASP A 316 12.11 6.51 19.01
CA ASP A 316 13.29 6.53 19.88
C ASP A 316 13.51 7.96 20.40
N GLY A 317 12.66 8.39 21.33
CA GLY A 317 12.80 9.66 22.05
C GLY A 317 13.91 9.56 23.07
N LYS A 318 15.14 9.88 22.66
CA LYS A 318 16.19 10.43 23.52
C LYS A 318 16.56 11.83 23.05
#